data_AF-A0A7J8U354-F1
#
_entry.id   AF-A0A7J8U354-F1
#
_cell.length_a   1.000
_cell.length_b   1.000
_cell.length_c   1.000
_cell.angle_alpha   90.00
_cell.angle_beta   90.00
_cell.angle_gamma   90.00
#
_symmetry.space_group_name_H-M   'P 1'
#
loop_
_entity.id
_entity.type
_entity.pdbx_description
1 polymer ?
#
loop_
_entity_poly.entity_id
_entity_poly.type
_entity_poly.pdbx_seq_one_letter_code
_entity_poly.pdbx_strand_id
1 'polypeptide(L)'
;MVVNAIIVAMVAHASNQPSETIYQVGSSMRNPVKYHSLQDFGYRYFSKKPWINKDGKAVIVGKIRVMDSMASFHRYMALRYLLPLKGLEFANTAFCHFFQGVYSDLNRKISFVTRLIDIYRPYLFFDAIFDDINTEKLRMAARSSLAENDMFYFDPKCINWDDYFMNTHIPGIVKYIFK
;
A
#
# COMPACT_ATOMS: atom_id res chain seq x y z
N MET A 1 5.59 12.03 -14.88
CA MET A 1 4.14 12.25 -14.73
C MET A 1 3.80 13.36 -13.74
N VAL A 2 4.07 13.22 -12.44
CA VAL A 2 3.72 14.26 -11.43
C VAL A 2 4.32 15.62 -11.76
N VAL A 3 5.62 15.67 -12.06
CA VAL A 3 6.31 16.91 -12.44
C VAL A 3 5.66 17.57 -13.66
N ASN A 4 5.39 16.79 -14.71
CA ASN A 4 4.72 17.31 -15.92
C ASN A 4 3.33 17.87 -15.60
N ALA A 5 2.54 17.18 -14.77
CA ALA A 5 1.23 17.66 -14.34
C ALA A 5 1.33 18.97 -13.54
N ILE A 6 2.33 19.12 -12.66
CA ILE A 6 2.58 20.36 -11.90
C ILE A 6 2.91 21.51 -12.86
N ILE A 7 3.84 21.31 -13.80
CA ILE A 7 4.24 22.35 -14.76
C ILE A 7 3.03 22.81 -15.58
N VAL A 8 2.28 21.86 -16.12
CA VAL A 8 1.10 22.14 -16.94
C VAL A 8 0.01 22.83 -16.13
N ALA A 9 -0.21 22.43 -14.87
CA ALA A 9 -1.13 23.11 -13.97
C ALA A 9 -0.69 24.56 -13.70
N MET A 10 0.60 24.80 -13.44
CA MET A 10 1.12 26.16 -13.23
C MET A 10 0.86 27.05 -14.45
N VAL A 11 1.10 26.54 -15.66
CA VAL A 11 0.84 27.29 -16.90
C VAL A 11 -0.66 27.55 -17.07
N ALA A 12 -1.51 26.54 -16.85
CA ALA A 12 -2.97 26.68 -16.98
C ALA A 12 -3.58 27.68 -15.98
N HIS A 13 -2.94 27.87 -14.82
CA HIS A 13 -3.38 28.80 -13.79
C HIS A 13 -2.67 30.15 -13.82
N ALA A 14 -1.71 30.37 -14.73
CA ALA A 14 -0.90 31.59 -14.77
C ALA A 14 -1.72 32.88 -15.03
N SER A 15 -2.88 32.77 -15.66
CA SER A 15 -3.73 33.92 -16.04
C SER A 15 -5.14 33.89 -15.43
N ASN A 16 -5.44 32.90 -14.58
CA ASN A 16 -6.78 32.70 -14.01
C ASN A 16 -6.91 33.25 -12.59
N GLN A 17 -8.13 33.58 -12.18
CA GLN A 17 -8.46 33.87 -10.78
C GLN A 17 -8.20 32.65 -9.89
N PRO A 18 -7.97 32.84 -8.57
CA PRO A 18 -7.69 31.73 -7.66
C PRO A 18 -8.79 30.67 -7.74
N SER A 19 -8.43 29.48 -8.21
CA SER A 19 -9.32 28.32 -8.25
C SER A 19 -8.62 27.17 -7.54
N GLU A 20 -9.25 26.66 -6.48
CA GLU A 20 -8.81 25.45 -5.80
C GLU A 20 -9.22 24.23 -6.63
N THR A 21 -8.38 23.87 -7.61
CA THR A 21 -8.58 22.64 -8.40
C THR A 21 -7.64 21.54 -7.92
N ILE A 22 -8.21 20.40 -7.54
CA ILE A 22 -7.45 19.20 -7.18
C ILE A 22 -7.20 18.36 -8.44
N TYR A 23 -5.93 17.97 -8.64
CA TYR A 23 -5.49 17.12 -9.74
C TYR A 23 -4.99 15.77 -9.21
N GLN A 24 -5.73 14.70 -9.46
CA GLN A 24 -5.31 13.33 -9.16
C GLN A 24 -4.35 12.82 -10.25
N VAL A 25 -3.15 12.36 -9.86
CA VAL A 25 -2.13 11.86 -10.79
C VAL A 25 -1.71 10.43 -10.42
N GLY A 26 -1.59 9.55 -11.41
CA GLY A 26 -1.17 8.16 -11.21
C GLY A 26 -2.35 7.20 -11.09
N SER A 27 -2.50 6.52 -9.95
CA SER A 27 -3.62 5.60 -9.72
C SER A 27 -4.93 6.38 -9.63
N SER A 28 -5.85 6.14 -10.57
CA SER A 28 -7.14 6.85 -10.69
C SER A 28 -8.20 5.94 -11.31
N MET A 29 -9.43 6.45 -11.47
CA MET A 29 -10.53 5.78 -12.19
C MET A 29 -10.12 5.21 -13.55
N ARG A 30 -9.20 5.87 -14.26
CA ARG A 30 -8.75 5.45 -15.59
C ARG A 30 -7.72 4.33 -15.58
N ASN A 31 -6.91 4.21 -14.53
CA ASN A 31 -5.92 3.15 -14.38
C ASN A 31 -5.63 2.86 -12.89
N PRO A 32 -6.56 2.20 -12.16
CA PRO A 32 -6.45 2.07 -10.72
C PRO A 32 -5.48 0.96 -10.29
N VAL A 33 -4.68 1.23 -9.26
CA VAL A 33 -3.97 0.20 -8.48
C VAL A 33 -4.81 -0.15 -7.26
N LYS A 34 -5.03 -1.44 -7.04
CA LYS A 34 -5.74 -1.95 -5.87
C LYS A 34 -4.75 -2.50 -4.85
N TYR A 35 -5.08 -2.40 -3.56
CA TYR A 35 -4.22 -2.90 -2.49
C TYR A 35 -3.92 -4.40 -2.59
N HIS A 36 -4.88 -5.21 -3.04
CA HIS A 36 -4.63 -6.64 -3.24
C HIS A 36 -3.55 -6.88 -4.32
N SER A 37 -3.48 -6.02 -5.34
CA SER A 37 -2.46 -6.11 -6.39
C SER A 37 -1.07 -5.79 -5.84
N LEU A 38 -0.96 -4.80 -4.94
CA LEU A 38 0.31 -4.47 -4.27
C LEU A 38 0.86 -5.67 -3.48
N GLN A 39 -0.01 -6.39 -2.78
CA GLN A 39 0.39 -7.59 -2.05
C GLN A 39 0.81 -8.72 -2.98
N ASP A 40 0.10 -8.90 -4.11
CA ASP A 40 0.45 -9.89 -5.11
C ASP A 40 1.83 -9.60 -5.74
N PHE A 41 2.12 -8.34 -6.07
CA PHE A 41 3.44 -7.94 -6.58
C PHE A 41 4.54 -8.25 -5.57
N GLY A 42 4.35 -7.87 -4.29
CA GLY A 42 5.30 -8.20 -3.23
C GLY A 42 5.52 -9.70 -3.09
N TYR A 43 4.43 -10.48 -3.01
CA TYR A 43 4.50 -11.94 -2.91
C TYR A 43 5.23 -12.56 -4.10
N ARG A 44 4.85 -12.22 -5.33
CA ARG A 44 5.48 -12.75 -6.56
C ARG A 44 6.95 -12.38 -6.64
N TYR A 45 7.30 -11.14 -6.31
CA TYR A 45 8.68 -10.67 -6.34
C TYR A 45 9.55 -11.43 -5.34
N PHE A 46 9.18 -11.41 -4.06
CA PHE A 46 10.00 -12.02 -3.01
C PHE A 46 9.94 -13.54 -2.99
N SER A 47 8.92 -14.17 -3.60
CA SER A 47 8.92 -15.62 -3.82
C SER A 47 9.99 -16.03 -4.86
N LYS A 48 10.22 -15.20 -5.89
CA LYS A 48 11.25 -15.45 -6.90
C LYS A 48 12.63 -14.96 -6.50
N LYS A 49 12.69 -13.87 -5.74
CA LYS A 49 13.91 -13.22 -5.26
C LYS A 49 13.81 -13.01 -3.74
N PRO A 50 14.01 -14.07 -2.93
CA PRO A 50 13.91 -13.97 -1.49
C PRO A 50 14.90 -12.95 -0.94
N TRP A 51 14.46 -12.14 0.03
CA TRP A 51 15.38 -11.32 0.80
C TRP A 51 16.20 -12.22 1.73
N ILE A 52 17.51 -11.99 1.78
CA ILE A 52 18.43 -12.73 2.66
C ILE A 52 18.58 -11.93 3.95
N ASN A 53 18.26 -12.57 5.07
CA ASN A 53 18.38 -11.94 6.38
C ASN A 53 19.85 -11.83 6.82
N LYS A 54 20.09 -11.21 7.98
CA LYS A 54 21.44 -11.03 8.56
C LYS A 54 22.17 -12.35 8.86
N ASP A 55 21.44 -13.45 8.98
CA ASP A 55 21.99 -14.78 9.26
C ASP A 55 22.27 -15.58 7.97
N GLY A 56 22.14 -14.95 6.79
CA GLY A 56 22.32 -15.60 5.49
C GLY A 56 21.14 -16.50 5.07
N LYS A 57 20.01 -16.45 5.77
CA LYS A 57 18.82 -17.26 5.48
C LYS A 57 17.80 -16.51 4.65
N ALA A 58 17.27 -17.18 3.63
CA ALA A 58 16.18 -16.66 2.82
C ALA A 58 14.90 -16.50 3.65
N VAL A 59 14.29 -15.31 3.61
CA VAL A 59 12.99 -15.06 4.22
C VAL A 59 11.90 -15.62 3.32
N ILE A 60 11.16 -16.59 3.84
CA ILE A 60 10.04 -17.22 3.15
C ILE A 60 8.83 -16.29 3.26
N VAL A 61 8.37 -15.78 2.11
CA VAL A 61 7.14 -14.98 2.04
C VAL A 61 5.92 -15.86 1.80
N GLY A 62 4.83 -15.55 2.50
CA GLY A 62 3.54 -16.20 2.34
C GLY A 62 2.50 -15.24 1.77
N LYS A 63 1.43 -15.77 1.17
CA LYS A 63 0.26 -14.95 0.82
C LYS A 63 -0.40 -14.46 2.11
N ILE A 64 -0.58 -13.15 2.21
CA ILE A 64 -1.30 -12.54 3.34
C ILE A 64 -2.79 -12.65 3.07
N ARG A 65 -3.56 -13.07 4.08
CA ARG A 65 -5.01 -13.06 3.99
C ARG A 65 -5.51 -11.64 4.24
N VAL A 66 -5.92 -10.98 3.17
CA VAL A 66 -6.65 -9.71 3.25
C VAL A 66 -8.08 -10.00 3.70
N MET A 67 -8.59 -9.14 4.57
CA MET A 67 -9.96 -9.20 5.06
C MET A 67 -10.73 -8.04 4.43
N ASP A 68 -12.00 -8.26 4.10
CA ASP A 68 -12.80 -7.23 3.42
C ASP A 68 -13.33 -6.14 4.36
N SER A 69 -13.19 -6.31 5.68
CA SER A 69 -13.61 -5.29 6.65
C SER A 69 -12.88 -5.41 7.98
N MET A 70 -12.89 -4.33 8.77
CA MET A 70 -12.42 -4.37 10.16
C MET A 70 -13.23 -5.36 11.02
N ALA A 71 -14.52 -5.55 10.72
CA ALA A 71 -15.34 -6.51 11.45
C ALA A 71 -14.86 -7.95 11.20
N SER A 72 -14.56 -8.32 9.94
CA SER A 72 -14.01 -9.65 9.65
C SER A 72 -12.60 -9.81 10.20
N PHE A 73 -11.76 -8.77 10.16
CA PHE A 73 -10.46 -8.77 10.80
C PHE A 73 -10.54 -9.01 12.32
N HIS A 74 -11.35 -8.26 13.05
CA HIS A 74 -11.49 -8.43 14.51
C HIS A 74 -12.05 -9.80 14.88
N ARG A 75 -13.04 -10.31 14.13
CA ARG A 75 -13.54 -11.68 14.33
C ARG A 75 -12.45 -12.72 14.12
N TYR A 76 -11.65 -12.59 13.06
CA TYR A 76 -10.53 -13.48 12.80
C TYR A 76 -9.49 -13.41 13.92
N MET A 77 -9.11 -12.20 14.36
CA MET A 77 -8.17 -12.01 15.47
C MET A 77 -8.67 -12.61 16.78
N ALA A 78 -9.96 -12.42 17.08
CA ALA A 78 -10.59 -12.95 18.27
C ALA A 78 -10.54 -14.49 18.30
N LEU A 79 -10.98 -15.13 17.22
CA LEU A 79 -11.07 -16.59 17.15
C LEU A 79 -9.70 -17.27 17.04
N ARG A 80 -8.81 -16.72 16.19
CA ARG A 80 -7.54 -17.38 15.87
C ARG A 80 -6.44 -17.10 16.89
N TYR A 81 -6.46 -15.94 17.56
CA TYR A 81 -5.34 -15.50 18.40
C TYR A 81 -5.75 -15.15 19.83
N LEU A 82 -6.79 -14.33 20.04
CA LEU A 82 -7.17 -13.92 21.40
C LEU A 82 -7.78 -15.07 22.22
N LEU A 83 -8.60 -15.92 21.61
CA LEU A 83 -9.20 -17.06 22.30
C LEU A 83 -8.13 -18.08 22.77
N PRO A 84 -7.18 -18.53 21.91
CA PRO A 84 -6.04 -19.33 22.37
C PRO A 84 -5.17 -18.62 23.40
N LEU A 85 -4.94 -17.31 23.27
CA LEU A 85 -4.16 -16.54 24.23
C LEU A 85 -4.80 -16.52 25.62
N LYS A 86 -6.13 -16.39 25.70
CA LYS A 86 -6.88 -16.53 26.96
C LYS A 86 -6.74 -17.94 27.54
N GLY A 87 -6.80 -18.97 26.70
CA GLY A 87 -6.53 -20.35 27.15
C GLY A 87 -5.13 -20.49 27.75
N LEU A 88 -4.12 -19.88 27.11
CA LEU A 88 -2.75 -19.84 27.61
C LEU A 88 -2.63 -19.04 28.92
N GLU A 89 -3.38 -17.97 29.09
CA GLU A 89 -3.44 -17.19 30.35
C GLU A 89 -3.92 -18.04 31.53
N PHE A 90 -4.99 -18.80 31.32
CA PHE A 90 -5.50 -19.73 32.33
C PHE A 90 -4.48 -20.83 32.64
N ALA A 91 -3.88 -21.45 31.63
CA ALA A 91 -2.84 -22.45 31.83
C ALA A 91 -1.65 -21.85 32.57
N ASN A 92 -1.21 -20.66 32.19
CA ASN A 92 -0.11 -19.96 32.84
C ASN A 92 -0.40 -19.72 34.33
N THR A 93 -1.62 -19.34 34.68
CA THR A 93 -2.05 -19.19 36.08
C THR A 93 -2.05 -20.54 36.81
N ALA A 94 -2.62 -21.57 36.19
CA ALA A 94 -2.69 -22.92 36.78
C ALA A 94 -1.30 -23.55 37.02
N PHE A 95 -0.32 -23.23 36.18
CA PHE A 95 1.07 -23.69 36.27
C PHE A 95 2.01 -22.64 36.89
N CYS A 96 1.52 -21.85 37.86
CA CYS A 96 2.32 -20.90 38.65
C CYS A 96 3.23 -19.98 37.79
N HIS A 97 2.70 -19.44 36.71
CA HIS A 97 3.36 -18.55 35.77
C HIS A 97 4.51 -19.15 34.94
N PHE A 98 4.56 -20.48 34.80
CA PHE A 98 5.58 -21.17 34.00
C PHE A 98 5.66 -20.68 32.53
N PHE A 99 4.52 -20.32 31.93
CA PHE A 99 4.43 -19.88 30.53
C PHE A 99 4.48 -18.35 30.36
N GLN A 100 4.85 -17.58 31.40
CA GLN A 100 4.74 -16.12 31.39
C GLN A 100 5.51 -15.46 30.24
N GLY A 101 6.70 -15.97 29.89
CA GLY A 101 7.49 -15.47 28.77
C GLY A 101 6.79 -15.65 27.42
N VAL A 102 6.18 -16.82 27.19
CA VAL A 102 5.44 -17.11 25.95
C VAL A 102 4.16 -16.28 25.87
N TYR A 103 3.41 -16.20 26.97
CA TYR A 103 2.19 -15.39 27.03
C TYR A 103 2.49 -13.92 26.75
N SER A 104 3.49 -13.34 27.43
CA SER A 104 3.83 -11.92 27.27
C SER A 104 4.31 -11.59 25.85
N ASP A 105 5.12 -12.45 25.24
CA ASP A 105 5.57 -12.27 23.86
C ASP A 105 4.40 -12.35 22.85
N LEU A 106 3.53 -13.35 22.98
CA LEU A 106 2.35 -13.49 22.13
C LEU A 106 1.39 -12.32 22.29
N ASN A 107 1.09 -11.92 23.53
CA ASN A 107 0.22 -10.78 23.82
C ASN A 107 0.79 -9.51 23.19
N ARG A 108 2.09 -9.23 23.38
CA ARG A 108 2.77 -8.08 22.77
C ARG A 108 2.66 -8.08 21.24
N LYS A 109 2.91 -9.23 20.59
CA LYS A 109 2.81 -9.37 19.13
C LYS A 109 1.39 -9.14 18.63
N ILE A 110 0.40 -9.71 19.31
CA ILE A 110 -1.03 -9.53 18.97
C ILE A 110 -1.42 -8.06 19.11
N SER A 111 -1.10 -7.41 20.24
CA SER A 111 -1.38 -5.99 20.46
C SER A 111 -0.72 -5.11 19.39
N PHE A 112 0.53 -5.42 19.02
CA PHE A 112 1.23 -4.69 17.97
C PHE A 112 0.51 -4.78 16.62
N VAL A 113 0.15 -5.98 16.18
CA VAL A 113 -0.55 -6.19 14.90
C VAL A 113 -1.92 -5.52 14.89
N THR A 114 -2.69 -5.65 15.98
CA THR A 114 -4.00 -4.99 16.10
C THR A 114 -3.86 -3.47 15.99
N ARG A 115 -2.93 -2.87 16.74
CA ARG A 115 -2.69 -1.43 16.71
C ARG A 115 -2.23 -0.95 15.34
N LEU A 116 -1.35 -1.71 14.68
CA LEU A 116 -0.88 -1.38 13.34
C LEU A 116 -2.05 -1.34 12.35
N ILE A 117 -2.91 -2.36 12.36
CA ILE A 117 -4.07 -2.41 11.46
C ILE A 117 -5.08 -1.31 11.77
N ASP A 118 -5.29 -0.95 13.04
CA ASP A 118 -6.15 0.17 13.40
C ASP A 118 -5.63 1.51 12.88
N ILE A 119 -4.32 1.76 12.97
CA ILE A 119 -3.69 2.99 12.43
C ILE A 119 -3.81 3.03 10.91
N TYR A 120 -3.60 1.88 10.24
CA TYR A 120 -3.62 1.79 8.78
C TYR A 120 -5.00 1.50 8.20
N ARG A 121 -6.04 1.40 9.04
CA ARG A 121 -7.42 1.17 8.64
C ARG A 121 -7.88 2.02 7.45
N PRO A 122 -7.72 3.37 7.45
CA PRO A 122 -8.22 4.20 6.36
C PRO A 122 -7.50 3.96 5.04
N TYR A 123 -6.36 3.28 5.05
CA TYR A 123 -5.62 2.91 3.85
C TYR A 123 -5.96 1.48 3.40
N LEU A 124 -5.96 0.53 4.34
CA LEU A 124 -6.16 -0.89 4.04
C LEU A 124 -7.59 -1.23 3.60
N PHE A 125 -8.59 -0.51 4.11
CA PHE A 125 -10.01 -0.71 3.81
C PHE A 125 -10.59 0.47 3.00
N PHE A 126 -9.75 1.13 2.21
CA PHE A 126 -10.18 2.19 1.32
C PHE A 126 -10.70 1.60 0.01
N ASP A 127 -12.02 1.51 -0.12
CA ASP A 127 -12.68 0.99 -1.34
C ASP A 127 -12.91 2.06 -2.41
N ALA A 128 -12.58 3.32 -2.11
CA ALA A 128 -12.79 4.42 -3.05
C ALA A 128 -11.67 4.49 -4.10
N ILE A 129 -12.06 4.88 -5.31
CA ILE A 129 -11.15 5.17 -6.41
C ILE A 129 -11.21 6.67 -6.67
N PHE A 130 -10.04 7.31 -6.77
CA PHE A 130 -9.96 8.73 -7.04
C PHE A 130 -10.29 9.02 -8.51
N ASP A 131 -11.22 9.93 -8.72
CA ASP A 131 -11.52 10.47 -10.04
C ASP A 131 -10.37 11.37 -10.53
N ASP A 132 -10.10 11.34 -11.84
CA ASP A 132 -9.06 12.14 -12.48
C ASP A 132 -9.62 13.04 -13.60
N ILE A 133 -10.91 13.38 -13.59
CA ILE A 133 -11.54 14.23 -14.62
C ILE A 133 -10.84 15.59 -14.72
N ASN A 134 -10.47 16.21 -13.60
CA ASN A 134 -9.78 17.50 -13.61
C ASN A 134 -8.39 17.38 -14.26
N THR A 135 -7.65 16.32 -13.93
CA THR A 135 -6.33 16.05 -14.53
C THR A 135 -6.45 15.74 -16.01
N GLU A 136 -7.49 15.02 -16.41
CA GLU A 136 -7.77 14.77 -17.81
C GLU A 136 -8.09 16.06 -18.57
N LYS A 137 -8.98 16.91 -18.01
CA LYS A 137 -9.31 18.20 -18.63
C LYS A 137 -8.07 19.06 -18.80
N LEU A 138 -7.23 19.11 -17.77
CA LEU A 138 -5.94 19.82 -17.81
C LEU A 138 -5.04 19.26 -18.93
N ARG A 139 -4.91 17.93 -19.01
CA ARG A 139 -4.12 17.24 -20.04
C ARG A 139 -4.64 17.52 -21.46
N MET A 140 -5.96 17.50 -21.64
CA MET A 140 -6.59 17.75 -22.94
C MET A 140 -6.46 19.21 -23.37
N ALA A 141 -6.60 20.15 -22.43
CA ALA A 141 -6.37 21.58 -22.70
C ALA A 141 -4.90 21.87 -23.04
N ALA A 142 -3.96 21.23 -22.35
CA ALA A 142 -2.54 21.32 -22.67
C ALA A 142 -2.24 20.79 -24.07
N ARG A 143 -2.90 19.67 -24.47
CA ARG A 143 -2.76 19.08 -25.80
C ARG A 143 -3.24 19.95 -26.96
N SER A 144 -4.15 20.87 -26.71
CA SER A 144 -4.68 21.76 -27.75
C SER A 144 -3.95 23.12 -27.80
N SER A 145 -3.19 23.46 -26.76
CA SER A 145 -2.59 24.80 -26.58
C SER A 145 -1.07 24.82 -26.64
N LEU A 146 -0.40 23.73 -26.27
CA LEU A 146 1.07 23.66 -26.26
C LEU A 146 1.55 23.04 -27.59
N ALA A 147 2.49 23.71 -28.25
CA ALA A 147 3.14 23.16 -29.46
C ALA A 147 3.95 21.87 -29.18
N GLU A 148 4.25 21.60 -27.91
CA GLU A 148 5.07 20.49 -27.42
C GLU A 148 4.21 19.34 -26.85
N ASN A 149 3.25 18.86 -27.65
CA ASN A 149 2.25 17.87 -27.26
C ASN A 149 2.81 16.55 -26.67
N ASP A 150 4.04 16.21 -27.01
CA ASP A 150 4.69 14.98 -26.57
C ASP A 150 5.65 15.18 -25.39
N MET A 151 5.99 16.43 -25.02
CA MET A 151 7.00 16.68 -23.98
C MET A 151 6.42 16.54 -22.57
N PHE A 152 5.20 17.01 -22.34
CA PHE A 152 4.55 17.01 -21.02
C PHE A 152 3.49 15.91 -20.88
N TYR A 153 3.89 14.64 -21.09
CA TYR A 153 2.97 13.52 -20.96
C TYR A 153 2.72 13.12 -19.49
N PHE A 154 1.44 12.96 -19.12
CA PHE A 154 1.02 12.48 -17.79
C PHE A 154 -0.32 11.72 -17.81
N ASP A 155 -0.64 11.00 -18.89
CA ASP A 155 -1.81 10.12 -18.91
C ASP A 155 -1.54 8.82 -18.12
N PRO A 156 -2.29 8.53 -17.05
CA PRO A 156 -2.07 7.35 -16.22
C PRO A 156 -2.23 6.03 -16.95
N LYS A 157 -2.92 5.99 -18.10
CA LYS A 157 -3.09 4.77 -18.91
C LYS A 157 -1.78 4.21 -19.50
N CYS A 158 -0.70 5.00 -19.56
CA CYS A 158 0.60 4.46 -20.00
C CYS A 158 1.26 3.55 -18.97
N ILE A 159 0.82 3.61 -17.71
CA ILE A 159 1.48 2.88 -16.64
C ILE A 159 1.06 1.41 -16.71
N ASN A 160 2.01 0.53 -17.02
CA ASN A 160 1.86 -0.89 -16.75
C ASN A 160 2.25 -1.14 -15.28
N TRP A 161 1.25 -1.29 -14.41
CA TRP A 161 1.48 -1.48 -12.98
C TRP A 161 2.30 -2.74 -12.66
N ASP A 162 2.07 -3.85 -13.39
CA ASP A 162 2.83 -5.09 -13.16
C ASP A 162 4.32 -4.86 -13.45
N ASP A 163 4.63 -4.29 -14.61
CA ASP A 163 6.00 -3.97 -14.99
C ASP A 163 6.64 -2.95 -14.03
N TYR A 164 5.93 -1.86 -13.72
CA TYR A 164 6.40 -0.83 -12.80
C TYR A 164 6.76 -1.44 -11.42
N PHE A 165 5.87 -2.24 -10.82
CA PHE A 165 6.14 -2.80 -9.50
C PHE A 165 7.21 -3.90 -9.52
N MET A 166 7.16 -4.79 -10.51
CA MET A 166 8.05 -5.96 -10.57
C MET A 166 9.47 -5.60 -11.00
N ASN A 167 9.63 -4.62 -11.90
CA ASN A 167 10.90 -4.32 -12.56
C ASN A 167 11.50 -2.97 -12.16
N THR A 168 10.71 -2.04 -11.60
CA THR A 168 11.19 -0.71 -11.20
C THR A 168 11.08 -0.47 -9.70
N HIS A 169 9.87 -0.51 -9.14
CA HIS A 169 9.59 -0.04 -7.78
C HIS A 169 10.17 -0.97 -6.70
N ILE A 170 9.80 -2.26 -6.69
CA ILE A 170 10.27 -3.20 -5.68
C ILE A 170 11.79 -3.41 -5.79
N PRO A 171 12.39 -3.61 -6.98
CA PRO A 171 13.85 -3.64 -7.12
C PRO A 171 14.54 -2.40 -6.60
N GLY A 172 13.98 -1.21 -6.85
CA GLY A 172 14.51 0.06 -6.34
C GLY A 172 14.53 0.09 -4.81
N ILE A 173 13.42 -0.31 -4.17
CA ILE A 173 13.34 -0.43 -2.70
C ILE A 173 14.42 -1.39 -2.19
N VAL A 174 14.53 -2.58 -2.79
CA VAL A 174 15.52 -3.58 -2.36
C VAL A 174 16.94 -3.06 -2.53
N LYS A 175 17.24 -2.35 -3.62
CA LYS A 175 18.59 -1.83 -3.89
C LYS A 175 19.00 -0.70 -2.95
N TYR A 176 18.08 0.20 -2.62
CA TYR A 176 18.43 1.46 -1.94
C TYR A 176 18.01 1.52 -0.47
N ILE A 177 17.01 0.73 -0.07
CA ILE A 177 16.44 0.75 1.30
C ILE A 177 16.89 -0.49 2.08
N PHE A 178 16.89 -1.67 1.46
CA PHE A 178 17.28 -2.89 2.16
C PHE A 178 18.80 -2.91 2.27
N LYS A 179 19.30 -2.76 3.50
CA LYS A 179 20.71 -2.88 3.87
C LYS A 179 20.92 -4.14 4.67
#